data_AF-A0A8H7XR28-F1
#
_entry.id   AF-A0A8H7XR28-F1
#
_cell.length_a   1.000
_cell.length_b   1.000
_cell.length_c   1.000
_cell.angle_alpha   90.00
_cell.angle_beta   90.00
_cell.angle_gamma   90.00
#
_symmetry.space_group_name_H-M   'P 1'
#
loop_
_entity.id
_entity.type
_entity.pdbx_description
1 polymer ?
#
loop_
_entity_poly.entity_id
_entity_poly.type
_entity_poly.pdbx_seq_one_letter_code
_entity_poly.pdbx_strand_id
1 'polypeptide(L)'
;MFSLRILSILALASACCVYSAPIEQLNRRIDQIISDSTKPWQDACVKAGGTQDKCSNVAVTAFTSLLEAGGACDQQNSADAMIDLAKQLGSDPDMIRLAQIFVQQPRNSPDKLQVPYCQVAPRNEELNGLFHCQFSGSDFTKFSGDQTGNVPLGLTSLSPAGSCPANPQGPVPDGVQLNTLVQEPVANT
;
A
#
# COMPACT_ATOMS: atom_id res chain seq x y z
N MET A 1 71.98 -51.17 6.37
CA MET A 1 72.25 -50.57 5.05
C MET A 1 70.91 -50.18 4.43
N PHE A 2 70.74 -48.88 4.11
CA PHE A 2 69.76 -48.22 3.21
C PHE A 2 68.30 -48.77 3.20
N SER A 3 67.24 -47.97 3.34
CA SER A 3 67.02 -46.71 2.64
C SER A 3 65.78 -46.01 3.19
N LEU A 4 65.87 -44.68 3.29
CA LEU A 4 64.76 -43.76 3.56
C LEU A 4 63.87 -43.68 2.32
N ARG A 5 62.55 -43.85 2.44
CA ARG A 5 61.60 -43.36 1.42
C ARG A 5 60.49 -42.55 2.08
N ILE A 6 60.65 -41.25 1.87
CA ILE A 6 59.69 -40.16 2.04
C ILE A 6 58.43 -40.49 1.22
N LEU A 7 57.25 -40.40 1.84
CA LEU A 7 55.99 -40.30 1.10
C LEU A 7 55.35 -38.94 1.43
N SER A 8 55.38 -38.06 0.45
CA SER A 8 54.76 -36.74 0.46
C SER A 8 53.32 -36.83 -0.08
N ILE A 9 52.38 -36.26 0.69
CA ILE A 9 51.30 -35.33 0.31
C ILE A 9 50.31 -35.75 -0.79
N LEU A 10 49.01 -35.71 -0.47
CA LEU A 10 48.02 -34.83 -1.14
C LEU A 10 46.69 -34.86 -0.36
N ALA A 11 46.43 -33.83 0.43
CA ALA A 11 45.10 -33.53 0.96
C ALA A 11 44.39 -32.61 -0.04
N LEU A 12 43.40 -33.14 -0.76
CA LEU A 12 42.50 -32.33 -1.59
C LEU A 12 41.53 -31.59 -0.67
N ALA A 13 41.80 -30.31 -0.41
CA ALA A 13 40.80 -29.40 0.14
C ALA A 13 39.96 -28.87 -1.03
N SER A 14 38.81 -29.49 -1.28
CA SER A 14 37.79 -28.93 -2.17
C SER A 14 37.17 -27.70 -1.51
N ALA A 15 37.66 -26.52 -1.86
CA ALA A 15 36.97 -25.27 -1.58
C ALA A 15 35.77 -25.15 -2.54
N CYS A 16 34.58 -25.56 -2.08
CA CYS A 16 33.34 -25.21 -2.74
C CYS A 16 33.16 -23.69 -2.61
N CYS A 17 33.66 -22.93 -3.59
CA CYS A 17 33.28 -21.55 -3.77
C CYS A 17 31.79 -21.52 -4.13
N VAL A 18 30.94 -21.36 -3.13
CA VAL A 18 29.53 -21.06 -3.33
C VAL A 18 29.49 -19.67 -3.93
N TYR A 19 29.39 -19.56 -5.25
CA TYR A 19 28.99 -18.32 -5.88
C TYR A 19 27.54 -18.07 -5.46
N SER A 20 27.37 -17.33 -4.36
CA SER A 20 26.12 -16.59 -4.16
C SER A 20 26.05 -15.59 -5.31
N ALA A 21 25.28 -15.95 -6.34
CA ALA A 21 24.81 -14.95 -7.30
C ALA A 21 24.22 -13.80 -6.47
N PRO A 22 24.52 -12.53 -6.79
CA PRO A 22 23.80 -11.44 -6.17
C PRO A 22 22.33 -11.75 -6.42
N ILE A 23 21.59 -11.99 -5.34
CA ILE A 23 20.14 -11.95 -5.40
C ILE A 23 19.89 -10.56 -5.92
N GLU A 24 19.54 -10.45 -7.21
CA GLU A 24 18.98 -9.21 -7.73
C GLU A 24 17.94 -8.82 -6.70
N GLN A 25 18.20 -7.69 -6.06
CA GLN A 25 17.41 -7.11 -5.01
C GLN A 25 15.97 -7.19 -5.51
N LEU A 26 15.24 -8.20 -5.04
CA LEU A 26 13.86 -8.40 -5.41
C LEU A 26 13.22 -7.11 -4.95
N ASN A 27 12.95 -6.18 -5.87
CA ASN A 27 12.43 -4.86 -5.55
C ASN A 27 11.10 -5.11 -4.84
N ARG A 28 11.14 -5.19 -3.50
CA ARG A 28 10.01 -5.62 -2.69
C ARG A 28 8.97 -4.52 -2.77
N ARG A 29 8.01 -4.70 -3.67
CA ARG A 29 6.76 -3.95 -3.66
C ARG A 29 5.93 -4.27 -2.40
N ILE A 30 6.27 -5.38 -1.74
CA ILE A 30 5.56 -6.00 -0.61
C ILE A 30 6.35 -5.87 0.71
N ASP A 31 7.22 -4.87 0.88
CA ASP A 31 7.75 -4.59 2.24
C ASP A 31 6.84 -3.62 3.02
N GLN A 32 5.68 -3.26 2.44
CA GLN A 32 4.63 -2.60 3.20
C GLN A 32 4.00 -3.57 4.20
N ILE A 33 4.10 -3.21 5.48
CA ILE A 33 3.24 -3.77 6.51
C ILE A 33 1.86 -3.12 6.31
N ILE A 34 0.96 -3.77 5.57
CA ILE A 34 -0.35 -3.19 5.20
C ILE A 34 -1.16 -2.79 6.45
N SER A 35 -0.98 -3.48 7.58
CA SER A 35 -1.64 -3.07 8.83
C SER A 35 -1.25 -1.66 9.28
N ASP A 36 -0.09 -1.13 8.88
CA ASP A 36 0.32 0.22 9.25
C ASP A 36 -0.55 1.31 8.58
N SER A 37 -1.28 0.99 7.51
CA SER A 37 -2.24 1.91 6.89
C SER A 37 -3.61 1.94 7.59
N THR A 38 -3.99 0.87 8.30
CA THR A 38 -5.31 0.74 8.95
C THR A 38 -5.28 0.76 10.48
N LYS A 39 -4.14 0.38 11.09
CA LYS A 39 -3.93 0.36 12.55
C LYS A 39 -4.21 1.72 13.20
N PRO A 40 -3.74 2.87 12.66
CA PRO A 40 -4.04 4.17 13.27
C PRO A 40 -5.55 4.46 13.32
N TRP A 41 -6.29 4.08 12.26
CA TRP A 41 -7.75 4.26 12.23
C TRP A 41 -8.44 3.35 13.25
N GLN A 42 -8.00 2.09 13.36
CA GLN A 42 -8.53 1.17 14.38
C GLN A 42 -8.33 1.71 15.80
N ASP A 43 -7.14 2.25 16.09
CA ASP A 43 -6.83 2.83 17.39
C ASP A 43 -7.68 4.08 17.67
N ALA A 44 -7.87 4.95 16.67
CA ALA A 44 -8.78 6.10 16.76
C ALA A 44 -10.23 5.65 17.01
N CYS A 45 -10.69 4.59 16.33
CA CYS A 45 -12.02 4.02 16.52
C CYS A 45 -12.27 3.52 17.95
N VAL A 46 -11.29 2.80 18.54
CA VAL A 46 -11.39 2.33 19.92
C VAL A 46 -11.38 3.52 20.90
N LYS A 47 -10.52 4.51 20.65
CA LYS A 47 -10.46 5.75 21.44
C LYS A 47 -11.78 6.54 21.39
N ALA A 48 -12.47 6.53 20.23
CA ALA A 48 -13.79 7.16 20.04
C ALA A 48 -14.95 6.38 20.70
N GLY A 49 -14.67 5.28 21.40
CA GLY A 49 -15.66 4.49 22.12
C GLY A 49 -16.22 3.29 21.35
N GLY A 50 -15.65 2.96 20.18
CA GLY A 50 -15.95 1.71 19.48
C GLY A 50 -15.43 0.49 20.23
N THR A 51 -16.13 -0.65 20.12
CA THR A 51 -15.60 -1.91 20.67
C THR A 51 -14.44 -2.41 19.81
N GLN A 52 -13.49 -3.11 20.43
CA GLN A 52 -12.33 -3.69 19.75
C GLN A 52 -12.76 -4.51 18.52
N ASP A 53 -13.76 -5.39 18.66
CA ASP A 53 -14.24 -6.25 17.58
C ASP A 53 -14.83 -5.43 16.43
N LYS A 54 -15.64 -4.41 16.73
CA LYS A 54 -16.27 -3.58 15.70
C LYS A 54 -15.22 -2.80 14.90
N CYS A 55 -14.26 -2.18 15.60
CA CYS A 55 -13.18 -1.45 14.97
C CYS A 55 -12.25 -2.39 14.17
N SER A 56 -11.90 -3.55 14.72
CA SER A 56 -11.03 -4.53 14.06
C SER A 56 -11.68 -5.11 12.80
N ASN A 57 -12.99 -5.41 12.81
CA ASN A 57 -13.67 -5.97 11.65
C ASN A 57 -13.65 -4.99 10.46
N VAL A 58 -13.87 -3.70 10.71
CA VAL A 58 -13.78 -2.67 9.67
C VAL A 58 -12.33 -2.50 9.19
N ALA A 59 -11.36 -2.44 10.12
CA ALA A 59 -9.95 -2.27 9.79
C ALA A 59 -9.36 -3.46 9.00
N VAL A 60 -9.77 -4.69 9.30
CA VAL A 60 -9.36 -5.89 8.55
C VAL A 60 -9.99 -5.91 7.15
N THR A 61 -11.26 -5.53 7.02
CA THR A 61 -11.90 -5.41 5.69
C THR A 61 -11.15 -4.39 4.83
N ALA A 62 -10.85 -3.22 5.41
CA ALA A 62 -10.03 -2.21 4.77
C ALA A 62 -8.63 -2.69 4.39
N PHE A 63 -7.95 -3.40 5.29
CA PHE A 63 -6.66 -4.03 5.01
C PHE A 63 -6.75 -4.93 3.77
N THR A 64 -7.78 -5.77 3.68
CA THR A 64 -7.92 -6.70 2.56
C THR A 64 -8.15 -5.99 1.23
N SER A 65 -8.76 -4.81 1.23
CA SER A 65 -8.95 -4.01 0.02
C SER A 65 -7.62 -3.47 -0.56
N LEU A 66 -6.55 -3.41 0.24
CA LEU A 66 -5.21 -2.99 -0.20
C LEU A 66 -4.38 -4.14 -0.79
N LEU A 67 -4.88 -5.37 -0.73
CA LEU A 67 -4.24 -6.52 -1.36
C LEU A 67 -4.41 -6.46 -2.89
N GLU A 68 -3.53 -7.15 -3.61
CA GLU A 68 -3.53 -7.22 -5.08
C GLU A 68 -4.91 -7.58 -5.66
N ALA A 69 -5.61 -8.52 -5.02
CA ALA A 69 -6.90 -9.05 -5.47
C ALA A 69 -8.09 -8.13 -5.19
N GLY A 70 -7.89 -6.95 -4.59
CA GLY A 70 -8.97 -5.99 -4.36
C GLY A 70 -9.60 -5.50 -5.67
N GLY A 71 -10.92 -5.36 -5.69
CA GLY A 71 -11.65 -4.70 -6.77
C GLY A 71 -11.35 -3.19 -6.83
N ALA A 72 -11.67 -2.55 -7.95
CA ALA A 72 -11.39 -1.12 -8.16
C ALA A 72 -12.07 -0.19 -7.13
N CYS A 73 -13.22 -0.62 -6.57
CA CYS A 73 -13.97 0.17 -5.59
C CYS A 73 -13.87 -0.33 -4.16
N ASP A 74 -13.20 -1.46 -3.90
CA ASP A 74 -13.20 -2.09 -2.56
C ASP A 74 -12.54 -1.20 -1.50
N GLN A 75 -11.50 -0.46 -1.89
CA GLN A 75 -10.82 0.48 -1.00
C GLN A 75 -11.70 1.67 -0.65
N GLN A 76 -12.39 2.25 -1.64
CA GLN A 76 -13.36 3.33 -1.41
C GLN A 76 -14.51 2.87 -0.52
N ASN A 77 -15.09 1.70 -0.81
CA ASN A 77 -16.16 1.11 -0.01
C ASN A 77 -15.73 0.86 1.44
N SER A 78 -14.47 0.47 1.65
CA SER A 78 -13.90 0.29 2.99
C SER A 78 -13.71 1.61 3.72
N ALA A 79 -13.22 2.66 3.03
CA ALA A 79 -13.12 4.01 3.59
C ALA A 79 -14.50 4.59 3.94
N ASP A 80 -15.51 4.32 3.11
CA ASP A 80 -16.90 4.66 3.39
C ASP A 80 -17.40 3.97 4.67
N ALA A 81 -17.09 2.67 4.85
CA ALA A 81 -17.44 1.96 6.07
C ALA A 81 -16.72 2.50 7.32
N MET A 82 -15.48 2.97 7.15
CA MET A 82 -14.75 3.67 8.21
C MET A 82 -15.45 4.97 8.63
N ILE A 83 -15.89 5.78 7.68
CA ILE A 83 -16.62 7.03 7.96
C ILE A 83 -18.00 6.78 8.54
N ASP A 84 -18.74 5.78 8.04
CA ASP A 84 -20.03 5.40 8.60
C ASP A 84 -19.90 5.04 10.09
N LEU A 85 -18.84 4.31 10.47
CA LEU A 85 -18.58 4.00 11.86
C LEU A 85 -18.18 5.24 12.65
N ALA A 86 -17.36 6.12 12.08
CA ALA A 86 -17.00 7.39 12.71
C ALA A 86 -18.25 8.21 13.05
N LYS A 87 -19.19 8.34 12.10
CA LYS A 87 -20.48 9.04 12.29
C LYS A 87 -21.31 8.43 13.42
N GLN A 88 -21.35 7.10 13.53
CA GLN A 88 -22.03 6.41 14.64
C GLN A 88 -21.37 6.68 16.00
N LEU A 89 -20.07 6.97 16.02
CA LEU A 89 -19.28 7.26 17.23
C LEU A 89 -19.11 8.76 17.48
N GLY A 90 -20.01 9.59 16.93
CA GLY A 90 -20.00 11.04 17.18
C GLY A 90 -19.14 11.84 16.21
N SER A 91 -18.78 11.27 15.06
CA SER A 91 -17.97 11.90 14.01
C SER A 91 -16.58 12.30 14.49
N ASP A 92 -15.88 11.36 15.13
CA ASP A 92 -14.51 11.58 15.61
C ASP A 92 -13.60 12.07 14.46
N PRO A 93 -12.92 13.22 14.62
CA PRO A 93 -12.16 13.84 13.54
C PRO A 93 -10.93 13.02 13.13
N ASP A 94 -10.30 12.28 14.05
CA ASP A 94 -9.17 11.42 13.71
C ASP A 94 -9.62 10.24 12.87
N MET A 95 -10.76 9.62 13.20
CA MET A 95 -11.33 8.54 12.38
C MET A 95 -11.65 9.01 10.96
N ILE A 96 -12.27 10.17 10.79
CA ILE A 96 -12.62 10.70 9.46
C ILE A 96 -11.36 11.04 8.68
N ARG A 97 -10.43 11.78 9.28
CA ARG A 97 -9.15 12.16 8.66
C ARG A 97 -8.34 10.95 8.21
N LEU A 98 -8.24 9.92 9.07
CA LEU A 98 -7.51 8.69 8.76
C LEU A 98 -8.20 7.86 7.68
N ALA A 99 -9.54 7.85 7.61
CA ALA A 99 -10.28 7.21 6.51
C ALA A 99 -10.03 7.92 5.17
N GLN A 100 -9.96 9.24 5.17
CA GLN A 100 -9.63 10.05 4.00
C GLN A 100 -8.17 9.84 3.53
N ILE A 101 -7.23 9.62 4.45
CA ILE A 101 -5.85 9.24 4.07
C ILE A 101 -5.82 7.79 3.57
N PHE A 102 -6.57 6.88 4.22
CA PHE A 102 -6.63 5.48 3.83
C PHE A 102 -7.18 5.29 2.42
N VAL A 103 -8.23 6.00 1.99
CA VAL A 103 -8.73 5.89 0.61
C VAL A 103 -7.68 6.33 -0.42
N GLN A 104 -6.72 7.13 0.02
CA GLN A 104 -5.63 7.65 -0.81
C GLN A 104 -4.38 6.75 -0.78
N GLN A 105 -4.32 5.76 0.12
CA GLN A 105 -3.19 4.84 0.24
C GLN A 105 -2.99 4.06 -1.07
N PRO A 106 -1.77 3.99 -1.64
CA PRO A 106 -1.52 3.13 -2.79
C PRO A 106 -1.78 1.66 -2.45
N ARG A 107 -2.54 0.98 -3.33
CA ARG A 107 -2.81 -0.44 -3.24
C ARG A 107 -1.63 -1.26 -3.76
N ASN A 108 -1.42 -2.45 -3.20
CA ASN A 108 -0.37 -3.35 -3.66
C ASN A 108 -0.57 -3.77 -5.13
N SER A 109 0.49 -3.68 -5.93
CA SER A 109 0.56 -4.12 -7.34
C SER A 109 1.91 -4.81 -7.59
N PRO A 110 1.98 -6.16 -7.46
CA PRO A 110 3.21 -6.91 -7.68
C PRO A 110 3.62 -6.98 -9.16
N ASP A 111 2.66 -6.90 -10.08
CA ASP A 111 2.85 -6.90 -11.54
C ASP A 111 3.38 -5.57 -12.10
N LYS A 112 3.53 -4.57 -11.23
CA LYS A 112 3.97 -3.21 -11.55
C LYS A 112 3.01 -2.41 -12.40
N LEU A 113 1.77 -2.82 -12.58
CA LEU A 113 0.80 -2.02 -13.30
C LEU A 113 0.22 -0.92 -12.40
N GLN A 114 -0.42 0.09 -12.99
CA GLN A 114 -1.26 0.99 -12.19
C GLN A 114 -2.52 0.25 -11.75
N VAL A 115 -2.99 0.59 -10.55
CA VAL A 115 -4.26 0.11 -10.01
C VAL A 115 -5.40 0.99 -10.53
N PRO A 116 -6.47 0.40 -11.09
CA PRO A 116 -7.65 1.16 -11.53
C PRO A 116 -8.34 1.91 -10.40
N TYR A 117 -8.75 3.15 -10.68
CA TYR A 117 -9.55 3.98 -9.79
C TYR A 117 -11.02 3.56 -9.81
N CYS A 118 -11.69 3.60 -8.65
CA CYS A 118 -13.14 3.46 -8.60
C CYS A 118 -13.83 4.51 -9.48
N GLN A 119 -14.82 4.07 -10.27
CA GLN A 119 -15.61 4.92 -11.16
C GLN A 119 -17.03 5.18 -10.64
N VAL A 120 -17.23 5.00 -9.34
CA VAL A 120 -18.51 5.23 -8.65
C VAL A 120 -18.25 6.27 -7.57
N ALA A 121 -19.18 7.22 -7.41
CA ALA A 121 -19.08 8.21 -6.34
C ALA A 121 -19.10 7.53 -4.96
N PRO A 122 -18.35 8.05 -3.96
CA PRO A 122 -18.40 7.53 -2.61
C PRO A 122 -19.77 7.76 -1.99
N ARG A 123 -20.11 6.93 -0.98
CA ARG A 123 -21.35 7.09 -0.21
C ARG A 123 -21.26 8.31 0.73
N ASN A 124 -20.09 8.55 1.30
CA ASN A 124 -19.82 9.63 2.23
C ASN A 124 -19.16 10.81 1.53
N GLU A 125 -19.71 12.00 1.75
CA GLU A 125 -19.25 13.25 1.11
C GLU A 125 -17.83 13.64 1.53
N GLU A 126 -17.36 13.17 2.69
CA GLU A 126 -16.00 13.38 3.18
C GLU A 126 -14.93 12.74 2.26
N LEU A 127 -15.32 11.80 1.39
CA LEU A 127 -14.43 11.17 0.40
C LEU A 127 -14.54 11.79 -0.99
N ASN A 128 -15.40 12.79 -1.21
CA ASN A 128 -15.59 13.38 -2.53
C ASN A 128 -14.28 13.92 -3.11
N GLY A 129 -13.95 13.47 -4.32
CA GLY A 129 -12.71 13.87 -5.01
C GLY A 129 -11.44 13.21 -4.49
N LEU A 130 -11.51 12.33 -3.49
CA LEU A 130 -10.36 11.56 -3.02
C LEU A 130 -10.25 10.24 -3.80
N PHE A 131 -9.01 9.87 -4.13
CA PHE A 131 -8.68 8.64 -4.84
C PHE A 131 -7.27 8.20 -4.47
N HIS A 132 -6.98 6.90 -4.59
CA HIS A 132 -5.67 6.36 -4.21
C HIS A 132 -4.52 6.95 -5.04
N CYS A 133 -3.39 7.18 -4.39
CA CYS A 133 -2.11 7.33 -5.06
C CYS A 133 -1.70 6.01 -5.74
N GLN A 134 -0.68 6.07 -6.58
CA GLN A 134 0.03 4.89 -7.11
C GLN A 134 1.41 4.78 -6.47
N PHE A 135 2.01 3.59 -6.54
CA PHE A 135 3.43 3.43 -6.17
C PHE A 135 4.35 3.95 -7.28
N SER A 136 5.50 4.49 -6.88
CA SER A 136 6.50 5.08 -7.77
C SER A 136 7.05 4.11 -8.81
N GLY A 137 7.09 2.82 -8.47
CA GLY A 137 7.51 1.75 -9.35
C GLY A 137 6.44 1.28 -10.32
N SER A 138 5.21 1.81 -10.31
CA SER A 138 4.19 1.43 -11.29
C SER A 138 4.57 1.89 -12.71
N ASP A 139 4.23 1.09 -13.70
CA ASP A 139 4.31 1.43 -15.12
C ASP A 139 3.18 2.42 -15.44
N PHE A 140 3.54 3.70 -15.51
CA PHE A 140 2.58 4.78 -15.77
C PHE A 140 1.98 4.76 -17.19
N THR A 141 2.37 3.80 -18.03
CA THR A 141 1.78 3.59 -19.37
C THR A 141 0.69 2.52 -19.37
N LYS A 142 0.50 1.77 -18.28
CA LYS A 142 -0.43 0.63 -18.22
C LYS A 142 -1.18 0.53 -16.91
N PHE A 143 -2.45 0.14 -17.00
CA PHE A 143 -3.28 -0.26 -15.87
C PHE A 143 -3.53 -1.76 -15.89
N SER A 144 -3.68 -2.34 -14.71
CA SER A 144 -4.24 -3.68 -14.54
C SER A 144 -5.73 -3.71 -14.88
N GLY A 145 -6.30 -4.90 -15.07
CA GLY A 145 -7.73 -5.07 -15.32
C GLY A 145 -8.19 -4.70 -16.74
N ASP A 146 -9.48 -4.40 -16.88
CA ASP A 146 -10.22 -4.25 -18.15
C ASP A 146 -10.14 -2.84 -18.78
N GLN A 147 -9.20 -2.00 -18.29
CA GLN A 147 -8.99 -0.61 -18.71
C GLN A 147 -10.10 0.37 -18.30
N THR A 148 -11.09 -0.06 -17.50
CA THR A 148 -11.98 0.89 -16.81
C THR A 148 -11.25 1.51 -15.62
N GLY A 149 -11.46 2.81 -15.39
CA GLY A 149 -10.84 3.50 -14.25
C GLY A 149 -9.35 3.84 -14.41
N ASN A 150 -8.89 4.09 -15.63
CA ASN A 150 -7.51 4.56 -15.89
C ASN A 150 -7.28 6.03 -15.51
N VAL A 151 -8.33 6.77 -15.15
CA VAL A 151 -8.29 8.15 -14.66
C VAL A 151 -9.24 8.25 -13.46
N PRO A 152 -8.93 9.03 -12.42
CA PRO A 152 -9.82 9.20 -11.29
C PRO A 152 -11.20 9.73 -11.72
N LEU A 153 -12.24 9.31 -11.00
CA LEU A 153 -13.60 9.72 -11.29
C LEU A 153 -13.73 11.25 -11.38
N GLY A 154 -14.36 11.73 -12.45
CA GLY A 154 -14.58 13.17 -12.67
C GLY A 154 -13.37 13.93 -13.21
N LEU A 155 -12.21 13.28 -13.37
CA LEU A 155 -11.04 13.87 -14.03
C LEU A 155 -10.91 13.37 -15.48
N THR A 156 -10.25 14.19 -16.32
CA THR A 156 -9.91 13.84 -17.70
C THR A 156 -8.46 13.39 -17.85
N SER A 157 -7.60 13.78 -16.90
CA SER A 157 -6.20 13.36 -16.79
C SER A 157 -5.71 13.57 -15.36
N LEU A 158 -4.58 12.93 -15.02
CA LEU A 158 -3.90 13.08 -13.74
C LEU A 158 -2.43 13.44 -14.01
N SER A 159 -1.98 14.59 -13.52
CA SER A 159 -0.61 15.08 -13.69
C SER A 159 -0.11 15.72 -12.38
N PRO A 160 1.00 15.23 -11.80
CA PRO A 160 1.80 14.10 -12.26
C PRO A 160 1.07 12.76 -12.12
N ALA A 161 1.39 11.80 -13.01
CA ALA A 161 0.81 10.47 -12.96
C ALA A 161 1.11 9.80 -11.61
N GLY A 162 0.12 9.08 -11.07
CA GLY A 162 0.22 8.40 -9.78
C GLY A 162 0.07 9.27 -8.54
N SER A 163 -0.08 10.59 -8.69
CA SER A 163 -0.41 11.49 -7.59
C SER A 163 -1.82 11.25 -7.02
N CYS A 164 -2.08 11.83 -5.87
CA CYS A 164 -3.42 11.92 -5.26
C CYS A 164 -3.54 13.25 -4.50
N PRO A 165 -4.73 13.69 -4.06
CA PRO A 165 -4.91 14.96 -3.35
C PRO A 165 -4.00 15.13 -2.11
N ALA A 166 -3.72 14.05 -1.39
CA ALA A 166 -2.79 14.04 -0.26
C ALA A 166 -1.31 14.18 -0.66
N ASN A 167 -0.92 13.70 -1.84
CA ASN A 167 0.44 13.77 -2.36
C ASN A 167 0.44 14.27 -3.82
N PRO A 168 0.24 15.58 -4.03
CA PRO A 168 0.06 16.14 -5.37
C PRO A 168 1.36 16.17 -6.19
N GLN A 169 2.52 15.96 -5.56
CA GLN A 169 3.83 16.05 -6.21
C GLN A 169 4.20 14.78 -6.98
N GLY A 170 3.46 13.68 -6.82
CA GLY A 170 3.75 12.44 -7.53
C GLY A 170 3.29 11.19 -6.80
N PRO A 171 3.70 10.02 -7.30
CA PRO A 171 3.39 8.76 -6.67
C PRO A 171 4.09 8.60 -5.31
N VAL A 172 3.61 7.65 -4.52
CA VAL A 172 4.20 7.29 -3.22
C VAL A 172 5.39 6.35 -3.46
N PRO A 173 6.54 6.54 -2.79
CA PRO A 173 7.67 5.61 -2.90
C PRO A 173 7.27 4.17 -2.56
N ASP A 174 7.86 3.20 -3.26
CA ASP A 174 7.61 1.78 -3.02
C ASP A 174 7.95 1.43 -1.56
N GLY A 175 7.06 0.69 -0.88
CA GLY A 175 7.26 0.30 0.52
C GLY A 175 6.85 1.34 1.56
N VAL A 176 6.42 2.56 1.17
CA VAL A 176 6.11 3.65 2.11
C VAL A 176 4.61 3.83 2.29
N GLN A 177 4.14 3.85 3.54
CA GLN A 177 2.72 4.14 3.84
C GLN A 177 2.42 5.62 3.69
N LEU A 178 1.33 5.98 3.01
CA LEU A 178 0.97 7.37 2.76
C LEU A 178 0.80 8.15 4.08
N ASN A 179 0.20 7.53 5.10
CA ASN A 179 0.01 8.13 6.43
C ASN A 179 1.32 8.42 7.19
N THR A 180 2.48 7.96 6.70
CA THR A 180 3.80 8.36 7.22
C THR A 180 4.38 9.58 6.52
N LEU A 181 3.83 9.95 5.36
CA LEU A 181 4.25 11.10 4.56
C LEU A 181 3.35 12.32 4.78
N VAL A 182 2.09 12.10 5.10
CA VAL A 182 1.07 13.15 5.20
C VAL A 182 0.32 13.06 6.52
N GLN A 183 -0.11 14.20 7.03
CA GLN A 183 -1.03 14.28 8.18
C GLN A 183 -2.43 14.74 7.78
N GLU A 184 -2.54 15.44 6.65
CA GLU A 184 -3.80 15.97 6.14
C GLU A 184 -4.23 15.22 4.87
N PRO A 185 -5.55 15.07 4.64
CA PRO A 185 -6.07 14.33 3.50
C PRO A 185 -5.91 15.09 2.17
N VAL A 186 -5.67 16.40 2.22
CA VAL A 186 -5.37 17.21 1.05
C VAL A 186 -4.14 18.04 1.40
N ALA A 187 -3.15 18.04 0.52
CA ALA A 187 -1.96 18.85 0.75
C ALA A 187 -2.32 20.35 0.77
N ASN A 188 -1.77 21.08 1.74
CA ASN A 188 -1.81 22.54 1.75
C ASN A 188 -0.85 23.06 0.67
N THR A 189 -1.37 23.30 -0.54
CA THR A 189 -0.61 23.88 -1.66
C THR A 189 -0.57 25.40 -1.59
#